data_AF-A0A5C7PI34-F1
#
_entry.id   AF-A0A5C7PI34-F1
#
_cell.length_a   1.000
_cell.length_b   1.000
_cell.length_c   1.000
_cell.angle_alpha   90.00
_cell.angle_beta   90.00
_cell.angle_gamma   90.00
#
_symmetry.space_group_name_H-M   'P 1'
#
loop_
_entity.id
_entity.type
_entity.pdbx_description
1 polymer ?
#
loop_
_entity_poly.entity_id
_entity_poly.type
_entity_poly.pdbx_seq_one_letter_code
_entity_poly.pdbx_strand_id
1 'polypeptide(L)'
;MKTLIFEGSSDDTFGEQTTSDDHDNAGSGKPIRYVVESGDDRLMVFGQFAPGKSTGWMIGVAPYDKNMKNDGGNIPLWPMRLAPGDAHYSPRLEIDVPDDATIECLERK
;
A
#
# COMPACT_ATOMS: atom_id res chain seq x y z
N MET A 1 -12.45 3.17 14.15
CA MET A 1 -11.77 2.48 13.04
C MET A 1 -11.98 3.31 11.80
N LYS A 2 -10.96 3.37 10.94
CA LYS A 2 -11.03 4.03 9.63
C LYS A 2 -10.59 3.05 8.55
N THR A 3 -11.01 3.29 7.32
CA THR A 3 -10.61 2.48 6.17
C THR A 3 -9.58 3.27 5.36
N LEU A 4 -8.37 2.74 5.23
CA LEU A 4 -7.37 3.23 4.29
C LEU A 4 -7.61 2.61 2.92
N ILE A 5 -7.39 3.37 1.85
CA ILE A 5 -7.60 2.91 0.47
C ILE A 5 -6.31 3.13 -0.32
N PHE A 6 -5.67 2.05 -0.72
CA PHE A 6 -4.50 2.09 -1.59
C PHE A 6 -4.90 1.70 -3.00
N GLU A 7 -4.62 2.56 -3.98
CA GLU A 7 -4.84 2.24 -5.38
C GLU A 7 -3.86 2.99 -6.28
N GLY A 8 -3.77 2.53 -7.52
CA GLY A 8 -2.97 3.16 -8.56
C GLY A 8 -3.78 4.09 -9.44
N SER A 9 -3.16 5.20 -9.82
CA SER A 9 -3.66 6.15 -10.82
C SER A 9 -2.60 6.30 -11.92
N SER A 10 -3.03 6.36 -13.17
CA SER A 10 -2.19 6.11 -14.37
C SER A 10 -1.28 4.87 -14.23
N ASP A 11 -0.22 4.81 -15.03
CA ASP A 11 0.92 3.91 -14.93
C ASP A 11 2.08 4.47 -14.08
N ASP A 12 1.93 5.69 -13.57
CA ASP A 12 3.00 6.42 -12.87
C ASP A 12 2.76 6.55 -11.36
N THR A 13 1.50 6.56 -10.92
CA THR A 13 1.15 6.95 -9.54
C THR A 13 0.50 5.82 -8.75
N PHE A 14 0.90 5.68 -7.49
CA PHE A 14 0.24 4.81 -6.51
C PHE A 14 0.28 5.44 -5.13
N GLY A 15 -0.81 5.30 -4.37
CA GLY A 15 -0.85 5.85 -3.03
C GLY A 15 -2.16 5.65 -2.29
N GLU A 16 -2.20 6.30 -1.13
CA GLU A 16 -3.31 6.23 -0.19
C GLU A 16 -4.29 7.38 -0.46
N GLN A 17 -5.53 7.05 -0.84
CA GLN A 17 -6.49 8.01 -1.37
C GLN A 17 -7.20 8.84 -0.30
N THR A 18 -7.36 8.32 0.93
CA THR A 18 -8.10 9.04 1.98
C THR A 18 -7.36 10.27 2.50
N THR A 19 -6.03 10.22 2.46
CA THR A 19 -5.12 11.30 2.82
C THR A 19 -4.50 11.99 1.59
N SER A 20 -4.86 11.52 0.38
CA SER A 20 -4.28 11.95 -0.91
C SER A 20 -2.75 11.86 -0.92
N ASP A 21 -2.23 10.82 -0.26
CA ASP A 21 -0.81 10.54 -0.13
C ASP A 21 -0.36 9.69 -1.31
N ASP A 22 -0.25 10.31 -2.49
CA ASP A 22 0.17 9.69 -3.76
C ASP A 22 1.66 9.86 -4.04
N HIS A 23 2.29 8.81 -4.57
CA HIS A 23 3.67 8.87 -5.04
C HIS A 23 3.77 8.56 -6.54
N ASP A 24 4.50 9.41 -7.25
CA ASP A 24 4.80 9.27 -8.67
C ASP A 24 6.20 8.67 -8.85
N ASN A 25 6.28 7.48 -9.45
CA ASN A 25 7.55 6.81 -9.74
C ASN A 25 8.07 7.03 -11.18
N ALA A 26 7.47 7.97 -11.92
CA ALA A 26 7.77 8.34 -13.30
C ALA A 26 7.85 7.14 -14.26
N GLY A 27 6.90 6.20 -14.13
CA GLY A 27 6.80 5.02 -15.00
C GLY A 27 7.98 4.06 -14.86
N SER A 28 8.75 4.14 -13.76
CA SER A 28 9.96 3.32 -13.58
C SER A 28 9.69 1.82 -13.44
N GLY A 29 8.44 1.43 -13.20
CA GLY A 29 8.03 0.05 -12.93
C GLY A 29 8.53 -0.49 -11.58
N LYS A 30 9.17 0.35 -10.76
CA LYS A 30 9.60 0.00 -9.41
C LYS A 30 8.41 0.03 -8.45
N PRO A 31 8.40 -0.85 -7.43
CA PRO A 31 7.35 -0.81 -6.41
C PRO A 31 7.41 0.50 -5.61
N ILE A 32 6.23 1.00 -5.24
CA ILE A 32 6.01 2.06 -4.25
C ILE A 32 5.54 1.36 -2.97
N ARG A 33 6.07 1.77 -1.82
CA ARG A 33 5.86 1.09 -0.54
C ARG A 33 5.39 2.06 0.53
N TYR A 34 4.32 1.68 1.19
CA TYR A 34 3.80 2.36 2.36
C TYR A 34 3.95 1.47 3.58
N VAL A 35 4.27 2.08 4.72
CA VAL A 35 4.17 1.43 6.02
C VAL A 35 2.94 1.98 6.72
N VAL A 36 2.08 1.09 7.20
CA VAL A 36 0.96 1.41 8.08
C VAL A 36 1.33 0.94 9.49
N GLU A 37 1.28 1.84 10.48
CA GLU A 37 1.62 1.55 11.88
C GLU A 37 0.47 1.93 12.81
N SER A 38 0.16 1.10 13.82
CA SER A 38 -0.72 1.44 14.96
C SER A 38 -0.26 0.64 16.19
N GLY A 39 0.19 1.34 17.23
CA GLY A 39 0.81 0.69 18.39
C GLY A 39 2.03 -0.17 18.00
N ASP A 40 1.97 -1.46 18.32
CA ASP A 40 3.00 -2.45 17.98
C ASP A 40 2.74 -3.14 16.61
N ASP A 41 1.55 -2.97 16.04
CA ASP A 41 1.15 -3.58 14.76
C ASP A 41 1.68 -2.76 13.58
N ARG A 42 2.26 -3.45 12.60
CA ARG A 42 2.82 -2.84 11.39
C ARG A 42 2.58 -3.69 10.16
N LEU A 43 2.27 -3.03 9.06
CA LEU A 43 2.00 -3.66 7.78
C LEU A 43 2.68 -2.85 6.67
N MET A 44 3.42 -3.53 5.80
CA MET A 44 3.87 -2.92 4.55
C MET A 44 2.81 -3.17 3.49
N VAL A 45 2.43 -2.12 2.77
CA VAL A 45 1.64 -2.17 1.54
C VAL A 45 2.56 -1.85 0.38
N PHE A 46 2.48 -2.62 -0.70
CA PHE A 46 3.21 -2.34 -1.93
C PHE A 46 2.28 -2.27 -3.12
N GLY A 47 2.49 -1.24 -3.93
CA GLY A 47 1.95 -1.13 -5.28
C GLY A 47 3.08 -1.26 -6.28
N GLN A 48 2.88 -2.04 -7.34
CA GLN A 48 3.78 -2.06 -8.49
C GLN A 48 2.98 -2.11 -9.78
N PHE A 49 3.26 -1.22 -10.73
CA PHE A 49 2.68 -1.36 -12.06
C PHE A 49 3.09 -2.71 -12.68
N ALA A 50 2.11 -3.50 -13.10
CA ALA A 50 2.32 -4.90 -13.43
C ALA A 50 3.33 -5.05 -14.59
N PRO A 51 4.38 -5.87 -14.43
CA PRO A 51 5.34 -6.09 -15.49
C PRO A 51 4.74 -6.93 -16.64
N GLY A 52 5.32 -6.82 -17.83
CA GLY A 52 4.94 -7.62 -18.98
C GLY A 52 3.72 -7.09 -19.72
N LYS A 53 2.80 -7.97 -20.13
CA LYS A 53 1.60 -7.62 -20.93
C LYS A 53 0.36 -7.40 -20.05
N SER A 54 0.55 -6.84 -18.86
CA SER A 54 -0.53 -6.43 -17.96
C SER A 54 -0.62 -4.90 -17.94
N THR A 55 -1.82 -4.35 -17.77
CA THR A 55 -2.08 -2.91 -17.96
C THR A 55 -2.64 -2.24 -16.69
N GLY A 56 -2.14 -2.63 -15.51
CA GLY A 56 -2.61 -2.07 -14.25
C GLY A 56 -1.70 -2.37 -13.08
N TRP A 57 -2.08 -1.87 -11.91
CA TRP A 57 -1.30 -2.06 -10.69
C TRP A 57 -1.51 -3.44 -10.07
N MET A 58 -0.44 -4.00 -9.49
CA MET A 58 -0.52 -5.10 -8.54
C MET A 58 -0.37 -4.53 -7.14
N ILE A 59 -1.20 -4.99 -6.20
CA ILE A 59 -1.17 -4.54 -4.82
C ILE A 59 -1.02 -5.75 -3.90
N GLY A 60 -0.13 -5.65 -2.92
CA GLY A 60 0.09 -6.69 -1.93
C GLY A 60 0.47 -6.12 -0.57
N VAL A 61 0.57 -7.03 0.41
CA VAL A 61 0.99 -6.70 1.78
C VAL A 61 2.03 -7.68 2.31
N ALA A 62 2.86 -7.25 3.26
CA ALA A 62 3.76 -8.12 4.04
C ALA A 62 3.95 -7.58 5.47
N PRO A 63 4.42 -8.44 6.39
CA PRO A 63 5.01 -7.98 7.65
C PRO A 63 6.03 -6.87 7.43
N TYR A 64 6.05 -5.89 8.33
CA TYR A 64 7.07 -4.85 8.34
C TYR A 64 7.91 -4.91 9.62
N ASP A 65 9.21 -5.19 9.44
CA ASP A 65 10.21 -5.14 10.51
C ASP A 65 11.10 -3.91 10.33
N LYS A 66 10.85 -2.88 11.15
CA LYS A 66 11.64 -1.64 11.14
C LYS A 66 13.10 -1.85 11.55
N ASN A 67 13.39 -2.89 12.33
CA ASN A 67 14.72 -3.15 12.89
C ASN A 67 15.47 -4.27 12.16
N MET A 68 14.86 -4.90 11.14
CA MET A 68 15.42 -6.04 10.39
C MET A 68 15.99 -7.15 11.31
N LYS A 69 15.35 -7.38 12.45
CA LYS A 69 15.74 -8.41 13.43
C LYS A 69 15.28 -9.80 13.01
N ASN A 70 14.58 -9.95 11.88
CA ASN A 70 14.01 -11.21 11.38
C ASN A 70 13.02 -11.85 12.38
N ASP A 71 12.48 -11.06 13.29
CA ASP A 71 11.31 -11.38 14.11
C ASP A 71 10.02 -10.81 13.49
N GLY A 72 10.11 -10.38 12.21
CA GLY A 72 9.07 -9.71 11.45
C GLY A 72 7.69 -10.12 11.92
N GLY A 73 7.02 -9.17 12.57
CA GLY A 73 5.79 -9.44 13.30
C GLY A 73 4.74 -10.11 12.42
N ASN A 74 3.68 -10.60 13.05
CA ASN A 74 2.57 -11.14 12.27
C ASN A 74 1.95 -10.03 11.41
N ILE A 75 1.42 -10.41 10.26
CA ILE A 75 0.47 -9.56 9.55
C ILE A 75 -0.69 -9.28 10.54
N PRO A 76 -0.99 -8.02 10.87
CA PRO A 76 -2.08 -7.69 11.78
C PRO A 76 -3.40 -8.26 11.26
N LEU A 77 -4.31 -8.62 12.16
CA LEU A 77 -5.64 -9.14 11.81
C LEU A 77 -6.62 -8.05 11.33
N TRP A 78 -6.10 -6.96 10.79
CA TRP A 78 -6.87 -5.89 10.18
C TRP A 78 -7.62 -6.45 8.97
N PRO A 79 -8.95 -6.25 8.87
CA PRO A 79 -9.70 -6.65 7.69
C PRO A 79 -9.13 -6.01 6.42
N MET A 80 -8.77 -6.85 5.45
CA MET A 80 -8.19 -6.44 4.17
C MET A 80 -9.05 -7.00 3.04
N ARG A 81 -9.44 -6.15 2.10
CA ARG A 81 -10.23 -6.55 0.92
C ARG A 81 -9.62 -5.96 -0.34
N LEU A 82 -9.59 -6.76 -1.39
CA LEU A 82 -9.30 -6.30 -2.75
C LEU A 82 -10.63 -6.05 -3.48
N ALA A 83 -10.72 -4.91 -4.15
CA ALA A 83 -11.85 -4.53 -4.98
C ALA A 83 -11.35 -3.89 -6.29
N PRO A 84 -12.19 -3.77 -7.33
CA PRO A 84 -11.86 -2.90 -8.47
C PRO A 84 -11.65 -1.46 -7.98
N GLY A 85 -10.56 -0.82 -8.42
CA GLY A 85 -10.30 0.60 -8.18
C GLY A 85 -11.17 1.49 -9.06
N ASP A 86 -11.14 2.79 -8.78
CA ASP A 86 -11.96 3.78 -9.48
C ASP A 86 -11.55 3.93 -10.95
N ALA A 87 -10.27 3.72 -11.25
CA ALA A 87 -9.74 3.71 -12.62
C ALA A 87 -10.11 2.42 -13.39
N HIS A 88 -10.73 1.43 -12.74
CA HIS A 88 -11.20 0.13 -13.25
C HIS A 88 -10.15 -0.82 -13.89
N TYR A 89 -9.00 -0.32 -14.34
CA TYR A 89 -7.90 -1.14 -14.84
C TYR A 89 -6.93 -1.60 -13.73
N SER A 90 -7.09 -1.07 -12.51
CA SER A 90 -6.28 -1.41 -11.34
C SER A 90 -7.16 -1.84 -10.17
N PRO A 91 -6.69 -2.76 -9.32
CA PRO A 91 -7.35 -3.04 -8.05
C PRO A 91 -7.14 -1.88 -7.08
N ARG A 92 -7.98 -1.82 -6.05
CA ARG A 92 -7.72 -1.10 -4.80
C ARG A 92 -7.65 -2.08 -3.65
N LEU A 93 -6.79 -1.77 -2.68
CA LEU A 93 -6.71 -2.46 -1.40
C LEU A 93 -7.33 -1.57 -0.33
N GLU A 94 -8.36 -2.08 0.32
CA GLU A 94 -9.02 -1.41 1.44
C GLU A 94 -8.64 -2.11 2.75
N ILE A 95 -8.17 -1.35 3.75
CA ILE A 95 -7.72 -1.89 5.04
C ILE A 95 -8.45 -1.17 6.17
N ASP A 96 -9.19 -1.91 7.00
CA ASP A 96 -9.79 -1.35 8.21
C ASP A 96 -8.76 -1.35 9.34
N VAL A 97 -8.33 -0.15 9.72
CA VAL A 97 -7.28 0.07 10.71
C VAL A 97 -7.83 0.79 11.94
N PRO A 98 -7.12 0.71 13.09
CA PRO A 98 -7.37 1.60 14.21
C PRO A 98 -7.31 3.08 13.81
N ASP A 99 -8.05 3.94 14.53
CA ASP A 99 -8.15 5.36 14.18
C ASP A 99 -6.80 6.10 14.29
N ASP A 100 -5.96 5.66 15.22
CA ASP A 100 -4.62 6.18 15.47
C ASP A 100 -3.56 5.70 14.46
N ALA A 101 -3.94 4.86 13.50
CA ALA A 101 -3.00 4.34 12.51
C ALA A 101 -2.39 5.46 11.66
N THR A 102 -1.09 5.41 11.45
CA THR A 102 -0.33 6.35 10.59
C THR A 102 0.18 5.66 9.34
N ILE A 103 0.51 6.45 8.32
CA ILE A 103 1.09 5.97 7.07
C ILE A 103 2.41 6.69 6.77
N GLU A 104 3.38 5.98 6.19
CA GLU A 104 4.65 6.54 5.69
C GLU A 104 4.95 5.98 4.29
N CYS A 105 5.08 6.85 3.29
CA CYS A 105 5.61 6.51 1.96
C CYS A 105 7.15 6.40 2.00
N LEU A 106 7.71 5.24 1.67
CA LEU A 106 9.15 4.97 1.80
C LEU A 106 10.01 5.53 0.66
N GLU A 107 9.38 5.97 -0.43
CA GLU A 107 10.05 6.51 -1.61
C GLU A 107 10.38 8.02 -1.49
N ARG A 108 9.93 8.68 -0.41
CA ARG A 108 10.15 10.12 -0.16
C ARG A 108 11.32 10.43 0.78
N LYS A 109 12.29 9.53 0.89
CA LYS A 109 13.47 9.70 1.75
C LYS A 109 14.59 10.51 1.10
#